data_AF-A0A9E3SAG3-F1
#
_entry.id   AF-A0A9E3SAG3-F1
#
_cell.length_a   1.000
_cell.length_b   1.000
_cell.length_c   1.000
_cell.angle_alpha   90.00
_cell.angle_beta   90.00
_cell.angle_gamma   90.00
#
_symmetry.space_group_name_H-M   'P 1'
#
loop_
_entity.id
_entity.type
_entity.pdbx_description
1 polymer ?
#
loop_
_entity_poly.entity_id
_entity_poly.type
_entity_poly.pdbx_seq_one_letter_code
_entity_poly.pdbx_strand_id
1 'polypeptide(L)'
;MRFETRYARIPSRAKQGRKTIAKIKTIAGRLLREIERKLSEEAKSENAKLLAVMRRALEQKRDSKNKIYSLHEPEVSCIAKGKEHKKYEFGSKASVLITKKSGIIVGAVSFRGNPYDGNTLEPTLLQSERLRGIKADKALVDEGYRGRANIAGAEVLRVHQKNKDKYSKYKWRQFFRRRASVEAIISHLKRGCGLVRNYLKGTEGDDINLMLSASAFNFRKLLSKIAFIFRFIFSIFYRIFFPVIFKFSLI
;
A
#
# COMPACT_ATOMS: atom_id res chain seq x y z
N MET A 1 16.60 26.52 11.54
CA MET A 1 16.98 25.66 10.38
C MET A 1 15.81 24.92 9.73
N ARG A 2 15.16 23.91 10.36
CA ARG A 2 14.11 23.10 9.68
C ARG A 2 12.94 23.93 9.13
N PHE A 3 12.45 24.90 9.89
CA PHE A 3 11.37 25.79 9.46
C PHE A 3 11.75 26.60 8.20
N GLU A 4 12.95 27.18 8.19
CA GLU A 4 13.44 28.05 7.11
C GLU A 4 13.68 27.29 5.80
N THR A 5 13.92 25.97 5.84
CA THR A 5 14.01 25.16 4.60
C THR A 5 12.71 25.18 3.80
N ARG A 6 11.56 25.38 4.45
CA ARG A 6 10.25 25.45 3.78
C ARG A 6 10.15 26.68 2.88
N TYR A 7 10.86 27.74 3.21
CA TYR A 7 10.90 28.98 2.42
C TYR A 7 11.46 28.78 1.01
N ALA A 8 12.17 27.68 0.75
CA ALA A 8 12.62 27.35 -0.60
C ALA A 8 11.48 27.19 -1.61
N ARG A 9 10.24 26.95 -1.14
CA ARG A 9 9.03 26.86 -1.97
C ARG A 9 8.29 28.19 -2.13
N ILE A 10 8.66 29.21 -1.37
CA ILE A 10 8.02 30.53 -1.38
C ILE A 10 8.89 31.46 -2.24
N PRO A 11 8.43 31.96 -3.40
CA PRO A 11 9.26 32.73 -4.32
C PRO A 11 10.04 33.89 -3.67
N SER A 12 9.36 34.69 -2.83
CA SER A 12 9.96 35.85 -2.15
C SER A 12 11.05 35.48 -1.13
N ARG A 13 11.00 34.28 -0.54
CA ARG A 13 11.97 33.80 0.48
C ARG A 13 12.83 32.64 -0.02
N ALA A 14 12.78 32.34 -1.32
CA ALA A 14 13.46 31.18 -1.89
C ALA A 14 14.98 31.26 -1.73
N LYS A 15 15.56 32.47 -1.75
CA LYS A 15 17.01 32.69 -1.51
C LYS A 15 17.41 32.26 -0.09
N GLN A 16 16.63 32.67 0.92
CA GLN A 16 16.86 32.28 2.31
C GLN A 16 16.74 30.77 2.49
N GLY A 17 15.68 30.16 1.96
CA GLY A 17 15.48 28.72 2.04
C GLY A 17 16.62 27.92 1.39
N ARG A 18 17.07 28.34 0.20
CA ARG A 18 18.23 27.73 -0.49
C ARG A 18 19.52 27.85 0.33
N LYS A 19 19.77 29.02 0.94
CA LYS A 19 20.94 29.23 1.82
C LYS A 19 20.91 28.29 3.03
N THR A 20 19.74 28.12 3.67
CA THR A 20 19.60 27.19 4.79
C THR A 20 19.80 25.73 4.37
N ILE A 21 19.27 25.31 3.22
CA ILE A 21 19.50 23.95 2.67
C ILE A 21 21.00 23.73 2.41
N ALA A 22 21.69 24.69 1.81
CA ALA A 22 23.13 24.63 1.59
C ALA A 22 23.90 24.51 2.92
N LYS A 23 23.54 25.31 3.93
CA LYS A 23 24.13 25.24 5.28
C LYS A 23 23.95 23.86 5.92
N ILE A 24 22.75 23.27 5.83
CA ILE A 24 22.48 21.91 6.34
C ILE A 24 23.35 20.89 5.62
N LYS A 25 23.47 20.97 4.29
CA LYS A 25 24.33 20.08 3.49
C LYS A 25 25.80 20.19 3.90
N THR A 26 26.31 21.40 4.14
CA THR A 26 27.68 21.63 4.62
C THR A 26 27.91 21.01 6.00
N ILE A 27 26.99 21.22 6.95
CA ILE A 27 27.08 20.64 8.31
C ILE A 27 27.07 19.11 8.23
N ALA A 28 26.13 18.53 7.50
CA ALA A 28 26.01 17.08 7.36
C ALA A 28 27.26 16.46 6.70
N GLY A 29 27.84 17.12 5.68
CA GLY A 29 29.09 16.67 5.07
C GLY A 29 30.30 16.79 6.01
N ARG A 30 30.36 17.81 6.87
CA ARG A 30 31.40 17.92 7.90
C ARG A 30 31.27 16.79 8.93
N LEU A 31 30.06 16.53 9.43
CA LEU A 31 29.80 15.46 10.38
C LEU A 31 30.16 14.09 9.82
N LEU A 32 29.80 13.79 8.56
CA LEU A 32 30.14 12.51 7.94
C LEU A 32 31.66 12.30 7.86
N ARG A 33 32.41 13.33 7.40
CA ARG A 33 33.88 13.26 7.37
C ARG A 33 34.50 13.11 8.76
N GLU A 34 33.91 13.76 9.77
CA GLU A 34 34.39 13.64 11.14
C GLU A 34 34.15 12.24 11.71
N ILE A 35 32.99 11.65 11.45
CA ILE A 35 32.67 10.25 11.79
C ILE A 35 33.68 9.31 11.12
N GLU A 36 33.90 9.47 9.82
CA GLU A 36 34.88 8.65 9.08
C GLU A 36 36.31 8.83 9.57
N ARG A 37 36.69 10.00 10.08
CA ARG A 37 38.02 10.22 10.66
C ARG A 37 38.16 9.59 12.05
N LYS A 38 37.09 9.58 12.85
CA LYS A 38 37.11 9.13 14.25
C LYS A 38 36.84 7.63 14.43
N LEU A 39 36.15 6.99 13.49
CA LEU A 39 35.89 5.54 13.55
C LEU A 39 37.19 4.76 13.27
N SER A 40 37.38 3.65 13.99
CA SER A 40 38.40 2.66 13.67
C SER A 40 38.08 1.95 12.34
N GLU A 41 39.07 1.26 11.76
CA GLU A 41 38.85 0.53 10.49
C GLU A 41 37.83 -0.62 10.65
N GLU A 42 37.79 -1.27 11.82
CA GLU A 42 36.80 -2.31 12.14
C GLU A 42 35.38 -1.71 12.15
N ALA A 43 35.20 -0.59 12.84
CA ALA A 43 33.90 0.06 12.94
C ALA A 43 33.42 0.64 11.60
N LYS A 44 34.35 1.10 10.75
CA LYS A 44 34.04 1.48 9.36
C LYS A 44 33.57 0.30 8.53
N SER A 45 34.23 -0.84 8.65
CA SER A 45 33.87 -2.06 7.94
C SER A 45 32.47 -2.54 8.34
N GLU A 46 32.19 -2.57 9.64
CA GLU A 46 30.86 -2.94 10.17
C GLU A 46 29.76 -1.99 9.67
N ASN A 47 30.05 -0.68 9.62
CA ASN A 47 29.08 0.35 9.22
C ASN A 47 29.17 0.75 7.74
N ALA A 48 29.89 -0.01 6.91
CA ALA A 48 30.21 0.37 5.53
C ALA A 48 28.94 0.67 4.71
N LYS A 49 27.88 -0.14 4.90
CA LYS A 49 26.58 0.05 4.23
C LYS A 49 25.92 1.39 4.62
N LEU A 50 25.91 1.72 5.90
CA LEU A 50 25.30 2.94 6.41
C LEU A 50 26.08 4.18 5.96
N LEU A 51 27.42 4.14 6.03
CA LEU A 51 28.29 5.20 5.54
C LEU A 51 28.09 5.44 4.04
N ALA A 52 27.99 4.37 3.23
CA ALA A 52 27.69 4.47 1.80
C ALA A 52 26.33 5.15 1.53
N VAL A 53 25.29 4.80 2.29
CA VAL A 53 23.97 5.45 2.19
C VAL A 53 24.06 6.93 2.55
N MET A 54 24.77 7.29 3.61
CA MET A 54 24.97 8.68 4.03
C MET A 54 25.71 9.51 2.95
N ARG A 55 26.79 8.97 2.37
CA ARG A 55 27.53 9.61 1.26
C ARG A 55 26.60 9.86 0.07
N ARG A 56 25.91 8.82 -0.40
CA ARG A 56 24.96 8.91 -1.51
C ARG A 56 23.83 9.93 -1.24
N ALA A 57 23.33 9.98 -0.01
CA ALA A 57 22.31 10.95 0.39
C ALA A 57 22.80 12.42 0.37
N LEU A 58 24.10 12.65 0.56
CA LEU A 58 24.71 13.98 0.42
C LEU A 58 25.02 14.35 -1.03
N GLU A 59 25.44 13.38 -1.83
CA GLU A 59 25.84 13.58 -3.22
C GLU A 59 24.65 13.73 -4.17
N GLN A 60 23.50 13.12 -3.84
CA GLN A 60 22.31 13.17 -4.70
C GLN A 60 21.89 14.61 -5.03
N LYS A 61 21.51 14.80 -6.29
CA LYS A 61 21.06 16.06 -6.89
C LYS A 61 19.54 16.03 -7.13
N ARG A 62 19.00 17.13 -7.67
CA ARG A 62 17.57 17.25 -7.96
C ARG A 62 17.09 16.26 -9.03
N ASP A 63 17.95 15.90 -9.95
CA ASP A 63 17.74 15.04 -11.12
C ASP A 63 18.21 13.59 -10.92
N SER A 64 18.89 13.29 -9.79
CA SER A 64 19.31 11.93 -9.47
C SER A 64 18.12 10.96 -9.46
N LYS A 65 18.31 9.80 -10.08
CA LYS A 65 17.38 8.67 -10.02
C LYS A 65 17.59 7.90 -8.71
N ASN A 66 16.57 7.15 -8.27
CA ASN A 66 16.61 6.29 -7.08
C ASN A 66 17.15 7.03 -5.84
N LYS A 67 16.49 8.11 -5.43
CA LYS A 67 16.97 8.93 -4.32
C LYS A 67 16.79 8.24 -2.98
N ILE A 68 17.69 8.55 -2.06
CA ILE A 68 17.57 8.14 -0.66
C ILE A 68 16.64 9.11 0.06
N TYR A 69 15.50 8.60 0.50
CA TYR A 69 14.50 9.35 1.28
C TYR A 69 14.56 9.06 2.79
N SER A 70 15.14 7.93 3.19
CA SER A 70 15.38 7.53 4.57
C SER A 70 16.77 6.90 4.69
N LEU A 71 17.53 7.29 5.72
CA LEU A 71 18.86 6.72 5.98
C LEU A 71 18.77 5.28 6.51
N HIS A 72 17.72 4.98 7.29
CA HIS A 72 17.51 3.68 7.90
C HIS A 72 16.78 2.69 6.97
N GLU A 73 16.06 3.22 5.98
CA GLU A 73 15.32 2.44 4.99
C GLU A 73 15.58 2.97 3.56
N PRO A 74 16.76 2.68 2.97
CA PRO A 74 17.18 3.20 1.67
C PRO A 74 16.25 2.83 0.50
N GLU A 75 15.51 1.75 0.66
CA GLU A 75 14.58 1.16 -0.34
C GLU A 75 13.25 1.94 -0.44
N VAL A 76 12.96 2.80 0.54
CA VAL A 76 11.72 3.59 0.60
C VAL A 76 11.60 4.47 -0.62
N SER A 77 10.46 4.37 -1.29
CA SER A 77 10.16 5.14 -2.50
C SER A 77 9.28 6.34 -2.21
N CYS A 78 9.49 7.41 -2.97
CA CYS A 78 8.60 8.55 -2.99
C CYS A 78 7.54 8.35 -4.08
N ILE A 79 6.28 8.29 -3.66
CA ILE A 79 5.12 8.06 -4.51
C ILE A 79 4.34 9.36 -4.62
N ALA A 80 4.34 9.95 -5.81
CA ALA A 80 3.51 11.12 -6.09
C ALA A 80 2.03 10.73 -5.97
N LYS A 81 1.24 11.59 -5.32
CA LYS A 81 -0.20 11.46 -5.21
C LYS A 81 -0.86 12.61 -5.96
N GLY A 82 -1.94 12.31 -6.67
CA GLY A 82 -2.79 13.32 -7.31
C GLY A 82 -3.70 14.09 -6.34
N LYS A 83 -3.31 14.23 -5.07
CA LYS A 83 -4.10 14.91 -4.03
C LYS A 83 -3.48 16.26 -3.70
N GLU A 84 -4.30 17.31 -3.71
CA GLU A 84 -3.83 18.69 -3.49
C GLU A 84 -3.19 18.88 -2.10
N HIS A 85 -3.85 18.37 -1.05
CA HIS A 85 -3.39 18.48 0.33
C HIS A 85 -2.20 17.55 0.68
N LYS A 86 -1.89 16.56 -0.16
CA LYS A 86 -0.78 15.62 0.08
C LYS A 86 -0.19 15.15 -1.25
N LYS A 87 0.84 15.87 -1.71
CA LYS A 87 1.48 15.65 -3.03
C LYS A 87 2.34 14.38 -3.10
N TYR A 88 2.90 13.93 -1.97
CA TYR A 88 3.81 12.78 -1.92
C TYR A 88 3.54 11.92 -0.69
N GLU A 89 3.69 10.61 -0.86
CA GLU A 89 3.79 9.62 0.21
C GLU A 89 5.12 8.88 0.10
N PHE A 90 5.65 8.44 1.25
CA PHE A 90 6.88 7.67 1.31
C PHE A 90 6.54 6.27 1.80
N GLY A 91 7.07 5.25 1.12
CA GLY A 91 6.91 3.85 1.46
C GLY A 91 7.17 2.95 0.26
N SER A 92 6.75 1.69 0.36
CA SER A 92 6.67 0.77 -0.77
C SER A 92 5.30 0.84 -1.45
N LYS A 93 5.28 0.46 -2.72
CA LYS A 93 4.04 0.36 -3.48
C LYS A 93 3.48 -1.04 -3.28
N ALA A 94 2.17 -1.14 -3.09
CA ALA A 94 1.49 -2.42 -2.92
C ALA A 94 0.32 -2.54 -3.89
N SER A 95 0.11 -3.73 -4.42
CA SER A 95 -1.06 -4.11 -5.20
C SER A 95 -1.85 -5.16 -4.44
N VAL A 96 -3.18 -5.01 -4.41
CA VAL A 96 -4.09 -5.93 -3.71
C VAL A 96 -5.17 -6.35 -4.69
N LEU A 97 -5.31 -7.66 -4.89
CA LEU A 97 -6.35 -8.26 -5.72
C LEU A 97 -7.49 -8.76 -4.86
N ILE A 98 -8.70 -8.35 -5.23
CA ILE A 98 -9.91 -8.60 -4.46
C ILE A 98 -10.95 -9.25 -5.36
N THR A 99 -11.59 -10.29 -4.84
CA THR A 99 -12.72 -10.94 -5.52
C THR A 99 -13.93 -10.01 -5.59
N LYS A 100 -14.51 -9.89 -6.79
CA LYS A 100 -15.66 -8.98 -7.04
C LYS A 100 -16.91 -9.31 -6.21
N LYS A 101 -17.18 -10.60 -5.96
CA LYS A 101 -18.42 -11.04 -5.31
C LYS A 101 -18.32 -11.00 -3.79
N SER A 102 -17.33 -11.69 -3.24
CA SER A 102 -17.18 -11.84 -1.81
C SER A 102 -16.36 -10.72 -1.19
N GLY A 103 -15.52 -9.99 -1.94
CA GLY A 103 -14.63 -8.99 -1.37
C GLY A 103 -13.57 -9.61 -0.44
N ILE A 104 -13.12 -10.81 -0.78
CA ILE A 104 -11.98 -11.51 -0.17
C ILE A 104 -10.72 -11.12 -0.94
N ILE A 105 -9.65 -10.84 -0.22
CA ILE A 105 -8.33 -10.57 -0.80
C ILE A 105 -7.72 -11.90 -1.23
N VAL A 106 -7.29 -12.00 -2.48
CA VAL A 106 -6.76 -13.22 -3.10
C VAL A 106 -5.36 -13.04 -3.68
N GLY A 107 -4.80 -11.84 -3.55
CA GLY A 107 -3.42 -11.52 -3.89
C GLY A 107 -3.04 -10.20 -3.21
N ALA A 108 -1.82 -10.12 -2.71
CA ALA A 108 -1.22 -8.94 -2.13
C ALA A 108 0.29 -8.97 -2.39
N VAL A 109 0.77 -8.07 -3.25
CA VAL A 109 2.18 -8.01 -3.68
C VAL A 109 2.73 -6.63 -3.35
N SER A 110 3.87 -6.58 -2.66
CA SER A 110 4.64 -5.35 -2.51
C SER A 110 5.66 -5.23 -3.63
N PHE A 111 6.01 -4.00 -3.98
CA PHE A 111 6.93 -3.69 -5.06
C PHE A 111 8.05 -2.79 -4.56
N ARG A 112 9.25 -3.13 -5.00
CA ARG A 112 10.44 -2.31 -4.83
C ARG A 112 10.40 -1.13 -5.79
N GLY A 113 10.86 0.02 -5.32
CA GLY A 113 10.83 1.24 -6.14
C GLY A 113 9.43 1.81 -6.33
N ASN A 114 9.28 2.62 -7.39
CA ASN A 114 7.99 3.15 -7.83
C ASN A 114 7.68 2.66 -9.25
N PRO A 115 7.29 1.38 -9.43
CA PRO A 115 6.95 0.87 -10.76
C PRO A 115 5.66 1.51 -11.27
N TYR A 116 5.50 1.51 -12.59
CA TYR A 116 4.25 1.93 -13.22
C TYR A 116 3.09 1.01 -12.79
N ASP A 117 1.91 1.58 -12.53
CA ASP A 117 0.73 0.84 -12.03
C ASP A 117 0.39 -0.36 -12.92
N GLY A 118 0.43 -0.19 -14.25
CA GLY A 118 0.15 -1.28 -15.19
C GLY A 118 1.04 -2.51 -15.00
N ASN A 119 2.31 -2.31 -14.62
CA ASN A 119 3.28 -3.40 -14.42
C ASN A 119 3.05 -4.15 -13.09
N THR A 120 2.23 -3.62 -12.18
CA THR A 120 1.92 -4.28 -10.91
C THR A 120 0.83 -5.35 -11.04
N LEU A 121 0.04 -5.33 -12.12
CA LEU A 121 -1.08 -6.24 -12.28
C LEU A 121 -0.63 -7.69 -12.52
N GLU A 122 0.35 -7.89 -13.40
CA GLU A 122 0.84 -9.21 -13.78
C GLU A 122 1.37 -10.02 -12.59
N PRO A 123 2.31 -9.48 -11.76
CA PRO A 123 2.78 -10.20 -10.58
C PRO A 123 1.66 -10.51 -9.58
N THR A 124 0.67 -9.61 -9.45
CA THR A 124 -0.46 -9.82 -8.53
C THR A 124 -1.39 -10.93 -9.02
N LEU A 125 -1.64 -11.01 -10.33
CA LEU A 125 -2.45 -12.08 -10.93
C LEU A 125 -1.75 -13.44 -10.81
N LEU A 126 -0.45 -13.50 -11.11
CA LEU A 126 0.35 -14.72 -10.96
C LEU A 126 0.41 -15.20 -9.51
N GLN A 127 0.56 -14.28 -8.55
CA GLN A 127 0.50 -14.63 -7.13
C GLN A 127 -0.88 -15.21 -6.76
N SER A 128 -1.95 -14.61 -7.27
CA SER A 128 -3.31 -15.10 -6.99
C SER A 128 -3.57 -16.48 -7.59
N GLU A 129 -3.10 -16.72 -8.81
CA GLU A 129 -3.15 -18.03 -9.45
C GLU A 129 -2.39 -19.07 -8.62
N ARG A 130 -1.16 -18.76 -8.21
CA ARG A 130 -0.35 -19.65 -7.34
C ARG A 130 -1.05 -19.98 -6.02
N LEU A 131 -1.70 -19.00 -5.39
CA LEU A 131 -2.38 -19.20 -4.10
C LEU A 131 -3.71 -19.96 -4.22
N ARG A 132 -4.39 -19.89 -5.39
CA ARG A 132 -5.72 -20.46 -5.58
C ARG A 132 -5.75 -21.70 -6.47
N GLY A 133 -4.72 -21.94 -7.26
CA GLY A 133 -4.69 -22.92 -8.35
C GLY A 133 -5.61 -22.59 -9.53
N ILE A 134 -6.18 -21.38 -9.59
CA ILE A 134 -7.19 -20.99 -10.59
C ILE A 134 -6.83 -19.64 -11.19
N LYS A 135 -6.77 -19.59 -12.53
CA LYS A 135 -6.57 -18.35 -13.30
C LYS A 135 -7.79 -17.42 -13.19
N ALA A 136 -7.53 -16.11 -13.19
CA ALA A 136 -8.59 -15.13 -13.24
C ALA A 136 -9.01 -14.90 -14.70
N ASP A 137 -10.30 -15.02 -15.00
CA ASP A 137 -10.80 -14.75 -16.36
C ASP A 137 -10.76 -13.25 -16.69
N LYS A 138 -11.07 -12.41 -15.68
CA LYS A 138 -11.27 -10.96 -15.84
C LYS A 138 -10.67 -10.20 -14.66
N ALA A 139 -9.90 -9.17 -14.96
CA ALA A 139 -9.32 -8.25 -13.99
C ALA A 139 -9.96 -6.86 -14.14
N LEU A 140 -10.62 -6.38 -13.09
CA LEU A 140 -11.16 -5.02 -13.05
C LEU A 140 -10.11 -4.08 -12.50
N VAL A 141 -9.75 -3.06 -13.27
CA VAL A 141 -8.68 -2.15 -12.93
C VAL A 141 -9.07 -0.69 -13.08
N ASP A 142 -8.30 0.15 -12.40
CA ASP A 142 -8.37 1.60 -12.47
C ASP A 142 -7.82 2.13 -13.79
N GLU A 143 -8.13 3.39 -14.12
CA GLU A 143 -7.60 4.03 -15.34
C GLU A 143 -6.08 4.14 -15.36
N GLY A 144 -5.43 4.08 -14.20
CA GLY A 144 -3.97 4.08 -14.07
C GLY A 144 -3.31 2.86 -14.70
N TYR A 145 -4.03 1.75 -14.86
CA TYR A 145 -3.57 0.52 -15.50
C TYR A 145 -3.79 0.59 -17.02
N ARG A 146 -3.04 1.47 -17.70
CA ARG A 146 -3.06 1.55 -19.16
C ARG A 146 -2.09 0.50 -19.74
N GLY A 147 -2.39 0.04 -20.95
CA GLY A 147 -1.55 -0.91 -21.68
C GLY A 147 -2.34 -2.10 -22.19
N ARG A 148 -1.85 -3.30 -21.85
CA ARG A 148 -2.27 -4.58 -22.44
C ARG A 148 -3.72 -4.92 -22.10
N ALA A 149 -4.45 -5.42 -23.10
CA ALA A 149 -5.83 -5.87 -22.95
C ALA A 149 -5.95 -7.24 -22.28
N ASN A 150 -4.91 -8.07 -22.36
CA ASN A 150 -4.80 -9.33 -21.64
C ASN A 150 -3.48 -9.37 -20.87
N ILE A 151 -3.54 -9.77 -19.60
CA ILE A 151 -2.39 -9.88 -18.72
C ILE A 151 -2.53 -11.19 -17.93
N ALA A 152 -1.50 -12.05 -17.98
CA ALA A 152 -1.52 -13.37 -17.32
C ALA A 152 -2.77 -14.22 -17.65
N GLY A 153 -3.29 -14.12 -18.88
CA GLY A 153 -4.50 -14.81 -19.33
C GLY A 153 -5.82 -14.10 -18.97
N ALA A 154 -5.80 -13.09 -18.09
CA ALA A 154 -6.99 -12.35 -17.67
C ALA A 154 -7.31 -11.19 -18.63
N GLU A 155 -8.59 -11.06 -19.00
CA GLU A 155 -9.09 -9.88 -19.73
C GLU A 155 -9.11 -8.65 -18.81
N VAL A 156 -8.39 -7.60 -19.19
CA VAL A 156 -8.26 -6.38 -18.39
C VAL A 156 -9.38 -5.40 -18.73
N LEU A 157 -10.30 -5.24 -17.78
CA LEU A 157 -11.46 -4.36 -17.91
C LEU A 157 -11.24 -3.03 -17.21
N ARG A 158 -11.36 -1.94 -17.96
CA ARG A 158 -11.19 -0.56 -17.48
C ARG A 158 -12.52 0.19 -17.39
N VAL A 159 -12.66 1.00 -16.34
CA VAL A 159 -13.09 2.42 -16.41
C VAL A 159 -14.05 2.78 -17.54
N HIS A 160 -13.49 3.56 -18.45
CA HIS A 160 -14.13 4.05 -19.64
C HIS A 160 -13.75 3.17 -20.83
N GLN A 161 -14.75 2.58 -21.48
CA GLN A 161 -14.63 2.10 -22.86
C GLN A 161 -15.43 3.05 -23.74
N LYS A 162 -14.78 3.59 -24.78
CA LYS A 162 -15.44 4.42 -25.80
C LYS A 162 -16.37 3.55 -26.65
N ASN A 163 -17.46 4.12 -27.16
CA ASN A 163 -18.39 3.50 -28.13
C ASN A 163 -19.09 2.21 -27.65
N LYS A 164 -19.91 2.32 -26.60
CA LYS A 164 -20.91 1.29 -26.24
C LYS A 164 -22.33 1.84 -26.34
N ASP A 165 -23.26 0.99 -26.76
CA ASP A 165 -24.70 1.24 -26.73
C ASP A 165 -25.19 1.49 -25.29
N LYS A 166 -26.38 2.09 -25.17
CA LYS A 166 -26.93 2.54 -23.87
C LYS A 166 -27.09 1.38 -22.87
N TYR A 167 -27.46 0.19 -23.35
CA TYR A 167 -27.65 -1.00 -22.52
C TYR A 167 -26.32 -1.59 -22.04
N SER A 168 -25.33 -1.71 -22.93
CA SER A 168 -23.99 -2.12 -22.54
C SER A 168 -23.34 -1.14 -21.57
N LYS A 169 -23.56 0.17 -21.73
CA LYS A 169 -23.14 1.19 -20.74
C LYS A 169 -23.78 1.00 -19.36
N TYR A 170 -25.06 0.60 -19.31
CA TYR A 170 -25.73 0.30 -18.04
C TYR A 170 -25.13 -0.94 -17.36
N LYS A 171 -24.98 -2.06 -18.10
CA LYS A 171 -24.31 -3.27 -17.59
C LYS A 171 -22.89 -2.99 -17.14
N TRP A 172 -22.14 -2.19 -17.89
CA TRP A 172 -20.79 -1.78 -17.53
C TRP A 172 -20.76 -1.01 -16.22
N ARG A 173 -21.66 -0.02 -16.06
CA ARG A 173 -21.78 0.73 -14.80
C ARG A 173 -22.10 -0.19 -13.63
N GLN A 174 -23.06 -1.11 -13.77
CA GLN A 174 -23.35 -2.12 -12.74
C GLN A 174 -22.13 -3.00 -12.41
N PHE A 175 -21.35 -3.36 -13.44
CA PHE A 175 -20.15 -4.16 -13.29
C PHE A 175 -19.07 -3.43 -12.46
N PHE A 176 -18.92 -2.11 -12.63
CA PHE A 176 -17.96 -1.26 -11.94
C PHE A 176 -18.45 -0.65 -10.62
N ARG A 177 -19.75 -0.70 -10.28
CA ARG A 177 -20.26 -0.17 -8.99
C ARG A 177 -19.55 -0.75 -7.77
N ARG A 178 -19.18 -2.04 -7.83
CA ARG A 178 -18.44 -2.71 -6.74
C ARG A 178 -16.98 -2.27 -6.62
N ARG A 179 -16.45 -1.45 -7.53
CA ARG A 179 -15.11 -0.87 -7.38
C ARG A 179 -15.00 0.02 -6.15
N ALA A 180 -16.08 0.69 -5.75
CA ALA A 180 -16.09 1.48 -4.52
C ALA A 180 -15.74 0.66 -3.27
N SER A 181 -16.03 -0.66 -3.27
CA SER A 181 -15.62 -1.52 -2.16
C SER A 181 -14.12 -1.77 -2.12
N VAL A 182 -13.39 -1.65 -3.23
CA VAL A 182 -11.92 -1.80 -3.24
C VAL A 182 -11.28 -0.68 -2.41
N GLU A 183 -11.72 0.56 -2.58
CA GLU A 183 -11.23 1.68 -1.77
C GLU A 183 -11.60 1.53 -0.30
N ALA A 184 -12.82 1.06 0.00
CA ALA A 184 -13.22 0.75 1.36
C ALA A 184 -12.33 -0.34 1.99
N ILE A 185 -12.01 -1.41 1.24
CA ILE A 185 -11.14 -2.49 1.71
C ILE A 185 -9.71 -1.98 1.93
N ILE A 186 -9.15 -1.19 1.00
CA ILE A 186 -7.84 -0.57 1.19
C ILE A 186 -7.84 0.36 2.42
N SER A 187 -8.92 1.09 2.64
CA SER A 187 -9.09 1.91 3.86
C SER A 187 -9.10 1.04 5.12
N HIS A 188 -9.80 -0.09 5.11
CA HIS A 188 -9.79 -1.06 6.22
C HIS A 188 -8.41 -1.67 6.44
N LEU A 189 -7.67 -2.03 5.38
CA LEU A 189 -6.30 -2.50 5.51
C LEU A 189 -5.42 -1.46 6.20
N LYS A 190 -5.54 -0.21 5.77
CA LYS A 190 -4.78 0.92 6.30
C LYS A 190 -5.08 1.21 7.78
N ARG A 191 -6.35 1.29 8.15
CA ARG A 191 -6.76 1.75 9.48
C ARG A 191 -6.97 0.61 10.47
N GLY A 192 -7.40 -0.55 10.00
CA GLY A 192 -7.84 -1.67 10.84
C GLY A 192 -6.94 -2.92 10.81
N CYS A 193 -6.01 -3.02 9.86
CA CYS A 193 -5.13 -4.19 9.71
C CYS A 193 -3.63 -3.84 9.73
N GLY A 194 -3.25 -2.64 10.17
CA GLY A 194 -1.85 -2.26 10.37
C GLY A 194 -1.07 -1.87 9.10
N LEU A 195 -1.70 -1.76 7.93
CA LEU A 195 -0.97 -1.54 6.67
C LEU A 195 -0.26 -0.17 6.59
N VAL A 196 -0.70 0.85 7.35
CA VAL A 196 -0.14 2.21 7.26
C VAL A 196 1.29 2.30 7.79
N ARG A 197 1.61 1.53 8.84
CA ARG A 197 2.92 1.62 9.50
C ARG A 197 3.52 0.23 9.57
N ASN A 198 4.61 0.05 8.83
CA ASN A 198 5.41 -1.15 8.94
C ASN A 198 6.42 -1.01 10.09
N TYR A 199 6.49 -2.02 10.93
CA TYR A 199 7.47 -2.14 12.02
C TYR A 199 8.60 -3.12 11.69
N LEU A 200 8.44 -3.88 10.60
CA LEU A 200 9.44 -4.80 10.08
C LEU A 200 10.43 -4.05 9.18
N LYS A 201 11.66 -4.56 9.11
CA LYS A 201 12.78 -3.90 8.44
C LYS A 201 12.91 -4.31 6.98
N GLY A 202 13.19 -3.35 6.12
CA GLY A 202 13.49 -3.59 4.71
C GLY A 202 12.34 -4.16 3.88
N THR A 203 12.65 -4.51 2.63
CA THR A 203 11.64 -4.96 1.64
C THR A 203 10.94 -6.26 2.02
N GLU A 204 11.64 -7.18 2.67
CA GLU A 204 11.03 -8.42 3.18
C GLU A 204 10.00 -8.12 4.27
N GLY A 205 10.31 -7.16 5.15
CA GLY A 205 9.36 -6.66 6.13
C GLY A 205 8.12 -6.05 5.49
N ASP A 206 8.27 -5.33 4.37
CA ASP A 206 7.14 -4.77 3.60
C ASP A 206 6.23 -5.86 3.03
N ASP A 207 6.82 -6.92 2.45
CA ASP A 207 6.08 -8.08 1.94
C ASP A 207 5.30 -8.79 3.06
N ILE A 208 5.97 -9.08 4.19
CA ILE A 208 5.36 -9.75 5.33
C ILE A 208 4.21 -8.91 5.91
N ASN A 209 4.43 -7.62 6.15
CA ASN A 209 3.41 -6.75 6.72
C ASN A 209 2.18 -6.67 5.82
N LEU A 210 2.37 -6.53 4.50
CA LEU A 210 1.28 -6.50 3.54
C LEU A 210 0.48 -7.82 3.55
N MET A 211 1.16 -8.96 3.53
CA MET A 211 0.52 -10.28 3.54
C MET A 211 -0.25 -10.53 4.84
N LEU A 212 0.31 -10.13 5.99
CA LEU A 212 -0.36 -10.24 7.29
C LEU A 212 -1.57 -9.31 7.39
N SER A 213 -1.45 -8.06 6.92
CA SER A 213 -2.60 -7.14 6.85
C SER A 213 -3.74 -7.70 5.99
N ALA A 214 -3.41 -8.25 4.81
CA ALA A 214 -4.37 -8.88 3.92
C ALA A 214 -5.05 -10.11 4.56
N SER A 215 -4.27 -10.94 5.23
CA SER A 215 -4.76 -12.14 5.93
C SER A 215 -5.67 -11.76 7.11
N ALA A 216 -5.26 -10.77 7.92
CA ALA A 216 -6.07 -10.27 9.03
C ALA A 216 -7.44 -9.74 8.56
N PHE A 217 -7.49 -9.04 7.43
CA PHE A 217 -8.74 -8.60 6.83
C PHE A 217 -9.64 -9.80 6.44
N ASN A 218 -9.07 -10.81 5.78
CA ASN A 218 -9.79 -12.02 5.40
C ASN A 218 -10.32 -12.79 6.62
N PHE A 219 -9.50 -12.98 7.66
CA PHE A 219 -9.91 -13.64 8.90
C PHE A 219 -11.00 -12.88 9.62
N ARG A 220 -10.90 -11.54 9.72
CA ARG A 220 -11.96 -10.72 10.30
C ARG A 220 -13.30 -10.93 9.59
N LYS A 221 -13.27 -11.06 8.26
CA LYS A 221 -14.45 -11.33 7.45
C LYS A 221 -15.03 -12.72 7.70
N LEU A 222 -14.16 -13.73 7.82
CA LEU A 222 -14.56 -15.10 8.16
C LEU A 222 -15.21 -15.14 9.55
N LEU A 223 -14.56 -14.56 10.56
CA LEU A 223 -15.06 -14.48 11.93
C LEU A 223 -16.41 -13.76 12.01
N SER A 224 -16.61 -12.70 11.21
CA SER A 224 -17.90 -11.99 11.14
C SER A 224 -19.01 -12.89 10.61
N LYS A 225 -18.73 -13.75 9.62
CA LYS A 225 -19.69 -14.74 9.10
C LYS A 225 -20.00 -15.82 10.12
N ILE A 226 -18.96 -16.34 10.77
CA ILE A 226 -19.11 -17.35 11.83
C ILE A 226 -19.98 -16.78 12.96
N ALA A 227 -19.67 -15.59 13.45
CA ALA A 227 -20.45 -14.92 14.49
C ALA A 227 -21.92 -14.70 14.09
N PHE A 228 -22.18 -14.35 12.82
CA PHE A 228 -23.55 -14.24 12.30
C PHE A 228 -24.29 -15.58 12.34
N ILE A 229 -23.64 -16.66 11.91
CA ILE A 229 -24.22 -18.02 11.96
C ILE A 229 -24.52 -18.43 13.40
N PHE A 230 -23.58 -18.23 14.33
CA PHE A 230 -23.80 -18.51 15.75
C PHE A 230 -24.97 -17.71 16.32
N ARG A 231 -25.06 -16.41 16.02
CA ARG A 231 -26.16 -15.55 16.48
C ARG A 231 -27.51 -15.97 15.88
N PHE A 232 -27.51 -16.44 14.64
CA PHE A 232 -28.70 -16.98 13.97
C PHE A 232 -29.16 -18.28 14.62
N ILE A 233 -28.26 -19.25 14.84
CA ILE A 233 -28.56 -20.51 15.52
C ILE A 233 -29.06 -20.24 16.95
N PHE A 234 -28.37 -19.38 17.69
CA PHE A 234 -28.78 -19.00 19.04
C PHE A 234 -30.16 -18.33 19.07
N SER A 235 -30.48 -17.48 18.09
CA SER A 235 -31.81 -16.88 17.96
C SER A 235 -32.90 -17.91 17.70
N ILE A 236 -32.62 -18.96 16.90
CA ILE A 236 -33.57 -20.05 16.66
C ILE A 236 -33.76 -20.86 17.94
N PHE A 237 -32.66 -21.25 18.58
CA PHE A 237 -32.68 -21.98 19.85
C PHE A 237 -33.48 -21.23 20.92
N TYR A 238 -33.21 -19.94 21.10
CA TYR A 238 -33.95 -19.09 22.03
C TYR A 238 -35.44 -19.06 21.69
N ARG A 239 -35.84 -18.87 20.43
CA ARG A 239 -37.26 -18.87 20.04
C ARG A 239 -37.98 -20.19 20.30
N ILE A 240 -37.29 -21.33 20.19
CA ILE A 240 -37.88 -22.65 20.41
C ILE A 240 -38.00 -22.96 21.92
N PHE A 241 -36.95 -22.70 22.69
CA PHE A 241 -36.88 -23.11 24.11
C PHE A 241 -37.41 -22.07 25.10
N PHE A 242 -37.37 -20.78 24.77
CA PHE A 242 -37.91 -19.71 25.61
C PHE A 242 -39.40 -19.90 25.96
N PRO A 243 -40.31 -20.26 25.04
CA PRO A 243 -41.71 -20.53 25.39
C PRO A 243 -41.93 -21.84 26.16
N VAL A 244 -41.02 -22.80 26.07
CA VAL A 244 -41.10 -24.08 26.81
C VAL A 244 -40.76 -23.86 28.28
N ILE A 245 -39.75 -23.04 28.58
CA ILE A 245 -39.32 -22.74 29.95
C ILE A 245 -40.36 -21.86 30.68
N PHE A 246 -40.96 -20.88 30.00
CA PHE A 246 -41.95 -19.99 30.63
C PHE A 246 -43.37 -20.57 30.73
N LYS A 247 -43.72 -21.63 29.99
CA LYS A 247 -44.99 -22.35 30.18
C LYS A 247 -45.05 -23.14 31.49
N PHE A 248 -43.92 -23.51 32.07
CA PHE A 248 -43.84 -24.28 33.32
C PHE A 248 -43.76 -23.43 34.59
N SER A 249 -43.70 -22.09 34.48
CA SER A 249 -43.64 -21.18 35.64
C SER A 249 -44.99 -20.52 35.97
N LEU A 250 -46.06 -20.86 35.25
CA LEU A 250 -47.40 -20.27 35.36
C LEU A 250 -48.50 -21.32 35.68
N ILE A 251 -48.09 -22.49 36.18
CA ILE A 251 -48.93 -23.50 36.83
C ILE A 251 -48.40 -23.63 38.25
#